data_AF-A0A1I8C1D8-F1
#
_entry.id   AF-A0A1I8C1D8-F1
#
_cell.length_a   1.000
_cell.length_b   1.000
_cell.length_c   1.000
_cell.angle_alpha   90.00
_cell.angle_beta   90.00
_cell.angle_gamma   90.00
#
_symmetry.space_group_name_H-M   'P 1'
#
loop_
_entity.id
_entity.type
_entity.pdbx_description
1 polymer ?
#
loop_
_entity_poly.entity_id
_entity_poly.type
_entity_poly.pdbx_seq_one_letter_code
_entity_poly.pdbx_strand_id
1 'polypeptide(L)'
;MSRRSENLTGNDQRKAYLLKINSQQTAQLRAIFYKIKNTPLSLEDYKNNICVISIHKNAGETLLGTLKQVFTKVLISQTTETGQEARLNNLVGELEESLINITGNHNFGGREETGGGVVSSLRSEIELWRLRAKRGSDLAQSYCDALEPLGEYLEILEGNDLALDELYTAIEAAEQSVDSLWNLAVDEHYPQQRMRQLINCIGQLICASIVRRVSKEEYFRSSELSKIALSLTQQWMDVVELLTAKSWPQNGLHTWEGSPHQMEQFERFHKRIDEAKKEYLIF
;
A
#
# COMPACT_ATOMS: atom_id res chain seq x y z
N MET A 1 -11.21 24.45 39.58
CA MET A 1 -10.97 24.68 41.03
C MET A 1 -11.44 23.47 41.81
N SER A 2 -10.53 22.77 42.48
CA SER A 2 -10.67 22.31 43.88
C SER A 2 -9.51 21.35 44.17
N ARG A 3 -8.53 21.85 44.95
CA ARG A 3 -7.47 21.05 45.54
C ARG A 3 -8.07 20.34 46.75
N ARG A 4 -7.77 19.05 46.94
CA ARG A 4 -7.73 18.46 48.27
C ARG A 4 -6.44 17.66 48.42
N SER A 5 -5.53 18.25 49.17
CA SER A 5 -4.34 17.63 49.72
C SER A 5 -4.73 16.85 50.97
N GLU A 6 -4.36 15.58 51.06
CA GLU A 6 -4.22 14.89 52.35
C GLU A 6 -3.12 13.82 52.25
N ASN A 7 -2.01 14.16 52.90
CA ASN A 7 -1.10 13.35 53.71
C ASN A 7 -0.41 12.10 53.12
N LEU A 8 0.91 12.29 52.99
CA LEU A 8 1.94 11.28 52.79
C LEU A 8 2.09 10.39 54.04
N THR A 9 1.91 9.08 53.85
CA THR A 9 2.63 8.07 54.62
C THR A 9 3.32 7.15 53.63
N GLY A 10 4.62 6.94 53.86
CA GLY A 10 5.56 6.35 52.93
C GLY A 10 5.26 4.90 52.52
N ASN A 11 5.98 4.52 51.47
CA ASN A 11 6.02 3.25 50.75
C ASN A 11 5.03 3.10 49.57
N ASP A 12 5.63 2.84 48.40
CA ASP A 12 5.01 2.41 47.15
C ASP A 12 4.01 3.34 46.45
N GLN A 13 4.52 4.43 45.89
CA GLN A 13 3.87 5.11 44.77
C GLN A 13 4.80 5.25 43.57
N ARG A 14 5.18 4.13 42.94
CA ARG A 14 5.31 4.14 41.48
C ARG A 14 3.90 4.30 40.93
N LYS A 15 3.40 5.54 40.88
CA LYS A 15 2.18 5.88 40.15
C LYS A 15 2.45 5.51 38.69
N ALA A 16 2.00 4.32 38.30
CA ALA A 16 1.81 3.99 36.91
C ALA A 16 0.74 4.96 36.41
N TYR A 17 1.19 6.04 35.77
CA TYR A 17 0.31 6.91 35.00
C TYR A 17 -0.11 6.11 33.76
N LEU A 18 -1.07 5.18 33.94
CA LEU A 18 -1.78 4.58 32.83
C LEU A 18 -2.56 5.72 32.17
N LEU A 19 -2.05 6.17 31.02
CA LEU A 19 -2.79 7.03 30.10
C LEU A 19 -4.07 6.28 29.73
N LYS A 20 -5.19 6.63 30.38
CA LYS A 20 -6.52 6.26 29.90
C LYS A 20 -6.74 6.99 28.59
N ILE A 21 -6.38 6.36 27.48
CA ILE A 21 -6.67 6.86 26.14
C ILE A 21 -8.19 6.71 25.96
N ASN A 22 -8.90 7.83 26.03
CA ASN A 22 -10.34 7.86 25.80
C ASN A 22 -10.58 7.51 24.32
N SER A 23 -11.19 6.36 24.05
CA SER A 23 -11.33 5.77 22.71
C SER A 23 -12.37 6.46 21.82
N GLN A 24 -12.94 7.60 22.24
CA GLN A 24 -14.07 8.25 21.57
C GLN A 24 -13.70 9.37 20.56
N GLN A 25 -12.41 9.62 20.29
CA GLN A 25 -11.99 10.57 19.26
C GLN A 25 -11.25 9.86 18.13
N THR A 26 -11.99 9.54 17.06
CA THR A 26 -11.57 8.69 15.93
C THR A 26 -10.89 9.43 14.77
N ALA A 27 -10.47 10.70 14.91
CA ALA A 27 -9.82 11.40 13.80
C ALA A 27 -8.84 12.53 14.21
N GLN A 28 -8.18 12.45 15.36
CA GLN A 28 -7.25 13.50 15.79
C GLN A 28 -5.79 13.03 15.70
N LEU A 29 -4.93 13.85 15.10
CA LEU A 29 -3.47 13.68 15.13
C LEU A 29 -3.01 13.65 16.59
N ARG A 30 -2.28 12.60 16.98
CA ARG A 30 -1.74 12.44 18.34
C ARG A 30 -0.22 12.54 18.29
N ALA A 31 0.36 13.25 19.25
CA ALA A 31 1.82 13.29 19.44
C ALA A 31 2.15 12.67 20.80
N ILE A 32 2.98 11.62 20.78
CA ILE A 32 3.49 10.96 21.97
C ILE A 32 4.90 11.47 22.23
N PHE A 33 5.10 12.07 23.39
CA PHE A 33 6.40 12.49 23.90
C PHE A 33 6.89 11.45 24.89
N TYR A 34 8.08 10.88 24.66
CA TYR A 34 8.69 9.94 25.59
C TYR A 34 10.13 10.31 25.88
N LYS A 35 10.58 9.96 27.09
CA LYS A 35 11.95 10.22 27.54
C LYS A 35 12.88 9.12 27.06
N ILE A 36 14.07 9.51 26.64
CA ILE A 36 15.15 8.58 26.27
C ILE A 36 15.87 8.06 27.53
N LYS A 37 16.08 8.95 28.52
CA LYS A 37 16.81 8.65 29.77
C LYS A 37 15.89 8.77 30.99
N ASN A 38 16.12 7.93 31.99
CA ASN A 38 15.43 8.00 33.27
C ASN A 38 16.02 9.09 34.19
N THR A 39 16.11 10.33 33.67
CA THR A 39 16.57 11.49 34.41
C THR A 39 15.47 12.57 34.47
N PRO A 40 15.45 13.41 35.51
CA PRO A 40 14.60 14.60 35.52
C PRO A 40 14.91 15.48 34.31
N LEU A 41 13.88 15.99 33.65
CA LEU A 41 14.07 16.88 32.50
C LEU A 41 14.48 18.26 33.02
N SER A 42 15.65 18.75 32.61
CA SER A 42 16.06 20.14 32.80
C SER A 42 15.55 20.99 31.62
N LEU A 43 15.42 22.31 31.81
CA LEU A 43 15.05 23.25 30.75
C LEU A 43 16.11 23.34 29.63
N GLU A 44 17.31 22.84 29.88
CA GLU A 44 18.42 22.84 28.93
C GLU A 44 18.48 21.53 28.14
N ASP A 45 18.20 20.39 28.79
CA ASP A 45 18.37 19.05 28.18
C ASP A 45 17.09 18.46 27.59
N TYR A 46 15.93 19.11 27.77
CA TYR A 46 14.65 18.52 27.36
C TYR A 46 14.58 18.20 25.86
N LYS A 47 15.21 19.02 25.00
CA LYS A 47 15.21 18.80 23.55
C LYS A 47 16.00 17.56 23.14
N ASN A 48 17.06 17.22 23.87
CA ASN A 48 17.94 16.10 23.56
C ASN A 48 17.47 14.79 24.22
N ASN A 49 16.64 14.88 25.25
CA ASN A 49 16.18 13.74 26.04
C ASN A 49 14.72 13.36 25.78
N ILE A 50 14.03 14.05 24.87
CA ILE A 50 12.64 13.77 24.49
C ILE A 50 12.58 13.39 23.01
N CYS A 51 11.95 12.25 22.73
CA CYS A 51 11.56 11.85 21.39
C CYS A 51 10.05 12.06 21.17
N VAL A 52 9.68 12.26 19.92
CA VAL A 52 8.30 12.50 19.50
C VAL A 52 7.89 11.46 18.46
N ILE A 53 6.76 10.79 18.68
CA ILE A 53 6.10 9.94 17.69
C ILE A 53 4.74 10.54 17.40
N SER A 54 4.47 10.82 16.13
CA SER A 54 3.15 11.22 15.65
C SER A 54 2.35 10.00 15.23
N ILE A 55 1.11 9.88 15.73
CA ILE A 55 0.15 8.85 15.34
C ILE A 55 -1.00 9.53 14.61
N HIS A 56 -1.30 9.04 13.41
CA HIS A 56 -2.37 9.54 12.57
C HIS A 56 -3.42 8.46 12.37
N LYS A 57 -4.68 8.79 12.69
CA LYS A 57 -5.90 7.94 12.55
C LYS A 57 -5.84 6.58 13.26
N ASN A 58 -5.03 5.65 12.77
CA ASN A 58 -4.89 4.28 13.26
C ASN A 58 -3.45 4.00 13.76
N ALA A 59 -3.34 3.44 14.97
CA ALA A 59 -2.06 3.06 15.55
C ALA A 59 -1.38 1.94 14.75
N GLY A 60 -2.13 1.00 14.18
CA GLY A 60 -1.59 -0.08 13.37
C GLY A 60 -0.96 0.42 12.08
N GLU A 61 -1.63 1.33 11.36
CA GLU A 61 -1.09 1.94 10.14
C GLU A 61 0.14 2.81 10.43
N THR A 62 0.11 3.58 11.51
CA THR A 62 1.26 4.38 11.93
C THR A 62 2.45 3.47 12.25
N LEU A 63 2.21 2.37 12.95
CA LEU A 63 3.26 1.41 13.30
C LEU A 63 3.82 0.71 12.06
N LEU A 64 2.95 0.26 11.14
CA LEU A 64 3.36 -0.31 9.86
C LEU A 64 4.19 0.69 9.02
N GLY A 65 3.73 1.93 8.92
CA GLY A 65 4.45 3.00 8.20
C GLY A 65 5.80 3.31 8.83
N THR A 66 5.86 3.37 10.16
CA THR A 66 7.12 3.59 10.91
C THR A 66 8.08 2.43 10.70
N LEU A 67 7.59 1.20 10.71
CA LEU A 67 8.38 0.00 10.47
C LEU A 67 9.00 0.04 9.06
N LYS A 68 8.16 0.18 8.02
CA LYS A 68 8.59 0.21 6.61
C LYS A 68 9.54 1.36 6.29
N GLN A 69 9.23 2.58 6.77
CA GLN A 69 9.91 3.79 6.30
C GLN A 69 11.11 4.17 7.15
N VAL A 70 11.10 3.84 8.44
CA VAL A 70 12.15 4.24 9.39
C VAL A 70 12.98 3.03 9.78
N PHE A 71 12.38 2.01 10.39
CA PHE A 71 13.15 0.90 10.96
C PHE A 71 13.81 0.02 9.91
N THR A 72 13.11 -0.33 8.83
CA THR A 72 13.71 -1.14 7.74
C THR A 72 14.92 -0.43 7.12
N LYS A 73 14.82 0.88 6.86
CA LYS A 73 15.94 1.67 6.32
C LYS A 73 17.11 1.78 7.31
N VAL A 74 16.81 1.99 8.59
CA VAL A 74 17.83 2.10 9.64
C VAL A 74 18.56 0.76 9.81
N LEU A 75 17.84 -0.35 9.85
CA LEU A 75 18.43 -1.68 9.98
C LEU A 75 19.30 -2.03 8.77
N ILE A 76 18.85 -1.72 7.55
CA ILE A 76 19.66 -1.89 6.32
C ILE A 76 20.91 -0.99 6.35
N SER A 77 20.81 0.23 6.89
CA SER A 77 21.97 1.13 7.00
C SER A 77 22.98 0.71 8.08
N GLN A 78 22.54 -0.10 9.04
CA GLN A 78 23.34 -0.55 10.17
C GLN A 78 23.93 -1.95 9.98
N THR A 79 23.66 -2.65 8.87
CA THR A 79 24.21 -3.99 8.64
C THR A 79 25.72 -3.96 8.47
N THR A 80 26.43 -4.12 9.59
CA THR A 80 27.85 -4.48 9.65
C THR A 80 27.94 -5.85 10.30
N GLU A 81 27.99 -6.89 9.48
CA GLU A 81 28.51 -8.25 9.73
C GLU A 81 28.22 -8.91 11.10
N THR A 82 27.06 -8.73 11.72
CA THR A 82 26.69 -9.50 12.93
C THR A 82 25.38 -10.28 12.78
N GLY A 83 25.41 -11.58 13.05
CA GLY A 83 24.25 -12.49 12.89
C GLY A 83 23.03 -12.20 13.78
N GLN A 84 23.13 -11.23 14.70
CA GLN A 84 21.99 -10.75 15.49
C GLN A 84 21.06 -9.83 14.68
N GLU A 85 21.61 -9.08 13.73
CA GLU A 85 20.85 -8.19 12.84
C GLU A 85 19.98 -8.99 11.86
N ALA A 86 20.44 -10.15 11.42
CA ALA A 86 19.65 -11.08 10.60
C ALA A 86 18.40 -11.59 11.34
N ARG A 87 18.50 -11.86 12.65
CA ARG A 87 17.33 -12.25 13.47
C ARG A 87 16.37 -11.09 13.68
N LEU A 88 16.89 -9.88 13.88
CA LEU A 88 16.09 -8.66 13.98
C LEU A 88 15.33 -8.36 12.68
N ASN A 89 15.99 -8.52 11.53
CA ASN A 89 15.36 -8.37 10.22
C ASN A 89 14.23 -9.39 9.98
N ASN A 90 14.44 -10.65 10.39
CA ASN A 90 13.39 -11.67 10.30
C ASN A 90 12.19 -11.33 11.19
N LEU A 91 12.42 -10.92 12.45
CA LEU A 91 11.35 -10.51 13.36
C LEU A 91 10.61 -9.27 12.86
N VAL A 92 11.34 -8.31 12.29
CA VAL A 92 10.74 -7.11 11.67
C VAL A 92 9.89 -7.49 10.47
N GLY A 93 10.36 -8.42 9.63
CA GLY A 93 9.57 -8.96 8.52
C GLY A 93 8.30 -9.68 8.97
N GLU A 94 8.39 -10.52 10.01
CA GLU A 94 7.23 -11.21 10.59
C GLU A 94 6.22 -10.23 11.20
N LEU A 95 6.71 -9.21 11.91
CA LEU A 95 5.87 -8.14 12.46
C LEU A 95 5.22 -7.32 11.35
N GLU A 96 5.95 -7.00 10.28
CA GLU A 96 5.42 -6.31 9.12
C GLU A 96 4.30 -7.12 8.46
N GLU A 97 4.52 -8.42 8.24
CA GLU A 97 3.51 -9.34 7.69
C GLU A 97 2.27 -9.40 8.58
N SER A 98 2.46 -9.55 9.89
CA SER A 98 1.36 -9.57 10.86
C SER A 98 0.56 -8.26 10.87
N LEU A 99 1.24 -7.11 10.83
CA LEU A 99 0.60 -5.81 10.83
C LEU A 99 -0.10 -5.50 9.51
N ILE A 100 0.42 -5.95 8.37
CA ILE A 100 -0.29 -5.87 7.08
C ILE A 100 -1.61 -6.65 7.16
N ASN A 101 -1.60 -7.85 7.76
CA ASN A 101 -2.80 -8.66 7.93
C ASN A 101 -3.82 -7.99 8.88
N ILE A 102 -3.35 -7.43 10.02
CA ILE A 102 -4.23 -6.79 11.02
C ILE A 102 -4.78 -5.44 10.54
N THR A 103 -3.94 -4.61 9.92
CA THR A 103 -4.36 -3.30 9.40
C THR A 103 -5.23 -3.43 8.15
N GLY A 104 -5.05 -4.50 7.36
CA GLY A 104 -5.92 -4.79 6.24
C GLY A 104 -7.37 -5.06 6.63
N ASN A 105 -7.58 -5.73 7.77
CA ASN A 105 -8.92 -5.99 8.30
C ASN A 105 -9.65 -4.76 8.86
N HIS A 106 -8.95 -3.66 9.15
CA HIS A 106 -9.50 -2.60 10.02
C HIS A 106 -9.96 -1.33 9.29
N ASN A 107 -9.79 -1.25 7.97
CA ASN A 107 -9.93 0.01 7.22
C ASN A 107 -11.21 0.22 6.44
N PHE A 108 -12.16 -0.71 6.44
CA PHE A 108 -13.52 -0.39 6.02
C PHE A 108 -14.50 -1.05 6.98
N GLY A 109 -15.21 -0.22 7.75
CA GLY A 109 -16.31 -0.67 8.58
C GLY A 109 -17.38 -1.30 7.69
N GLY A 110 -17.62 -2.58 7.91
CA GLY A 110 -18.63 -3.37 7.23
C GLY A 110 -18.19 -4.82 7.27
N ARG A 111 -18.81 -5.60 8.16
CA ARG A 111 -18.67 -7.06 8.29
C ARG A 111 -18.37 -7.73 6.95
N GLU A 112 -17.23 -8.40 6.87
CA GLU A 112 -17.10 -9.73 6.30
C GLU A 112 -15.76 -10.32 6.76
N GLU A 113 -15.87 -11.31 7.65
CA GLU A 113 -14.77 -12.06 8.21
C GLU A 113 -14.25 -13.07 7.18
N THR A 114 -13.46 -12.64 6.18
CA THR A 114 -12.62 -13.56 5.38
C THR A 114 -11.48 -12.81 4.66
N GLY A 115 -10.23 -13.06 5.08
CA GLY A 115 -9.04 -12.99 4.22
C GLY A 115 -8.50 -11.63 3.70
N GLY A 116 -9.02 -10.49 4.14
CA GLY A 116 -8.71 -9.16 3.58
C GLY A 116 -7.37 -8.52 3.99
N GLY A 117 -6.24 -9.06 3.54
CA GLY A 117 -4.95 -8.33 3.57
C GLY A 117 -4.93 -7.16 2.56
N VAL A 118 -4.25 -6.05 2.89
CA VAL A 118 -4.10 -4.90 1.97
C VAL A 118 -2.97 -5.13 0.97
N VAL A 119 -3.29 -5.08 -0.33
CA VAL A 119 -2.31 -5.04 -1.42
C VAL A 119 -1.59 -3.68 -1.36
N SER A 120 -0.33 -3.69 -0.88
CA SER A 120 0.48 -2.46 -0.74
C SER A 120 1.22 -2.09 -2.03
N SER A 121 1.66 -3.10 -2.79
CA SER A 121 2.26 -2.96 -4.12
C SER A 121 2.12 -4.27 -4.89
N LEU A 122 2.09 -4.19 -6.22
CA LEU A 122 2.00 -5.36 -7.09
C LEU A 122 3.16 -6.35 -6.85
N ARG A 123 4.40 -5.84 -6.72
CA ARG A 123 5.57 -6.66 -6.39
C ARG A 123 5.42 -7.38 -5.05
N SER A 124 4.94 -6.67 -4.01
CA SER A 124 4.74 -7.30 -2.68
C SER A 124 3.67 -8.38 -2.71
N GLU A 125 2.66 -8.22 -3.55
CA GLU A 125 1.56 -9.18 -3.71
C GLU A 125 2.06 -10.48 -4.34
N ILE A 126 2.82 -10.37 -5.44
CA ILE A 126 3.41 -11.51 -6.14
C ILE A 126 4.38 -12.25 -5.21
N GLU A 127 5.24 -11.54 -4.48
CA GLU A 127 6.17 -12.15 -3.54
C GLU A 127 5.48 -12.83 -2.35
N LEU A 128 4.36 -12.26 -1.87
CA LEU A 128 3.55 -12.86 -0.81
C LEU A 128 3.00 -14.22 -1.24
N TRP A 129 2.42 -14.30 -2.44
CA TRP A 129 1.89 -15.56 -2.95
C TRP A 129 3.01 -16.55 -3.21
N ARG A 130 4.15 -16.12 -3.77
CA ARG A 130 5.33 -16.98 -3.97
C ARG A 130 5.84 -17.58 -2.66
N LEU A 131 5.86 -16.78 -1.59
CA LEU A 131 6.27 -17.27 -0.27
C LEU A 131 5.28 -18.29 0.30
N ARG A 132 3.97 -18.07 0.13
CA ARG A 132 2.92 -19.00 0.58
C ARG A 132 2.92 -20.30 -0.23
N ALA A 133 3.17 -20.22 -1.53
CA ALA A 133 3.33 -21.38 -2.40
C ALA A 133 4.54 -22.23 -1.95
N LYS A 134 5.68 -21.59 -1.66
CA LYS A 134 6.87 -22.28 -1.10
C LYS A 134 6.62 -22.95 0.27
N ARG A 135 5.64 -22.46 1.03
CA ARG A 135 5.21 -23.07 2.31
C ARG A 135 4.23 -24.24 2.13
N GLY A 136 3.91 -24.62 0.88
CA GLY A 136 3.09 -25.79 0.55
C GLY A 136 1.60 -25.52 0.42
N SER A 137 1.18 -24.28 0.11
CA SER A 137 -0.22 -23.95 -0.15
C SER A 137 -0.54 -24.07 -1.64
N ASP A 138 -1.36 -25.07 -2.00
CA ASP A 138 -1.80 -25.30 -3.38
C ASP A 138 -2.60 -24.11 -3.94
N LEU A 139 -3.46 -23.49 -3.10
CA LEU A 139 -4.18 -22.26 -3.43
C LEU A 139 -3.22 -21.11 -3.80
N ALA A 140 -2.17 -20.92 -2.98
CA ALA A 140 -1.20 -19.88 -3.25
C ALA A 140 -0.38 -20.15 -4.51
N GLN A 141 -0.15 -21.42 -4.85
CA GLN A 141 0.48 -21.81 -6.11
C GLN A 141 -0.40 -21.40 -7.29
N SER A 142 -1.71 -21.70 -7.26
CA SER A 142 -2.64 -21.27 -8.32
C SER A 142 -2.70 -19.75 -8.47
N TYR A 143 -2.63 -19.00 -7.37
CA TYR A 143 -2.53 -17.53 -7.43
C TYR A 143 -1.20 -17.04 -8.00
N CYS A 144 -0.09 -17.73 -7.73
CA CYS A 144 1.19 -17.41 -8.36
C CYS A 144 1.17 -17.65 -9.85
N ASP A 145 0.63 -18.79 -10.29
CA ASP A 145 0.58 -19.17 -11.69
C ASP A 145 -0.29 -18.18 -12.49
N ALA A 146 -1.41 -17.74 -11.91
CA ALA A 146 -2.26 -16.70 -12.52
C ALA A 146 -1.56 -15.33 -12.62
N LEU A 147 -0.67 -14.99 -11.68
CA LEU A 147 0.07 -13.71 -11.66
C LEU A 147 1.42 -13.77 -12.37
N GLU A 148 1.86 -14.95 -12.82
CA GLU A 148 3.16 -15.16 -13.46
C GLU A 148 3.36 -14.27 -14.70
N PRO A 149 2.40 -14.15 -15.64
CA PRO A 149 2.57 -13.30 -16.82
C PRO A 149 2.87 -11.85 -16.41
N LEU A 150 2.08 -11.28 -15.49
CA LEU A 150 2.31 -9.93 -14.98
C LEU A 150 3.65 -9.80 -14.21
N GLY A 151 4.10 -10.87 -13.58
CA GLY A 151 5.40 -10.94 -12.90
C GLY A 151 6.59 -10.76 -13.84
N GLU A 152 6.52 -11.28 -15.06
CA GLU A 152 7.58 -11.12 -16.08
C GLU A 152 7.69 -9.67 -16.55
N TYR A 153 6.56 -8.96 -16.64
CA TYR A 153 6.51 -7.55 -17.05
C TYR A 153 6.75 -6.56 -15.90
N LEU A 154 7.00 -7.02 -14.66
CA LEU A 154 7.31 -6.13 -13.54
C LEU A 154 8.56 -5.29 -13.78
N GLU A 155 9.60 -5.88 -14.38
CA GLU A 155 10.83 -5.15 -14.70
C GLU A 155 10.59 -4.08 -15.76
N ILE A 156 9.71 -4.35 -16.74
CA ILE A 156 9.30 -3.39 -17.76
C ILE A 156 8.52 -2.24 -17.11
N LEU A 157 7.58 -2.55 -16.22
CA LEU A 157 6.79 -1.56 -15.51
C LEU A 157 7.65 -0.70 -14.56
N GLU A 158 8.57 -1.30 -13.82
CA GLU A 158 9.43 -0.58 -12.87
C GLU A 158 10.63 0.10 -13.54
N GLY A 159 11.06 -0.38 -14.70
CA GLY A 159 12.17 0.13 -15.49
C GLY A 159 11.92 1.50 -16.13
N ASN A 160 13.02 2.12 -16.57
CA ASN A 160 13.07 3.50 -17.08
C ASN A 160 13.61 3.64 -18.51
N ASP A 161 14.10 2.56 -19.11
CA ASP A 161 14.90 2.61 -20.34
C ASP A 161 14.15 2.10 -21.58
N LEU A 162 12.96 1.55 -21.37
CA LEU A 162 12.12 0.96 -22.40
C LEU A 162 11.12 1.98 -22.96
N ALA A 163 10.75 1.80 -24.23
CA ALA A 163 9.86 2.72 -24.91
C ALA A 163 8.46 2.73 -24.28
N LEU A 164 7.70 3.81 -24.50
CA LEU A 164 6.41 4.02 -23.84
C LEU A 164 5.33 3.04 -24.35
N ASP A 165 5.40 2.70 -25.64
CA ASP A 165 4.54 1.74 -26.32
C ASP A 165 4.72 0.29 -25.83
N GLU A 166 5.88 -0.07 -25.28
CA GLU A 166 6.06 -1.40 -24.70
C GLU A 166 5.11 -1.66 -23.51
N LEU A 167 4.57 -0.60 -22.88
CA LEU A 167 3.57 -0.73 -21.82
C LEU A 167 2.25 -1.36 -22.28
N TYR A 168 1.96 -1.40 -23.59
CA TYR A 168 0.77 -2.10 -24.13
C TYR A 168 0.80 -3.59 -23.77
N THR A 169 1.95 -4.24 -23.97
CA THR A 169 2.12 -5.68 -23.67
C THR A 169 2.01 -5.97 -22.18
N ALA A 170 2.50 -5.05 -21.33
CA ALA A 170 2.33 -5.16 -19.88
C ALA A 170 0.87 -5.02 -19.43
N ILE A 171 0.07 -4.19 -20.12
CA ILE A 171 -1.38 -4.06 -19.86
C ILE A 171 -2.11 -5.35 -20.27
N GLU A 172 -1.79 -5.93 -21.42
CA GLU A 172 -2.35 -7.21 -21.86
C GLU A 172 -2.03 -8.34 -20.86
N ALA A 173 -0.78 -8.41 -20.38
CA ALA A 173 -0.40 -9.37 -19.35
C ALA A 173 -1.13 -9.12 -18.02
N ALA A 174 -1.37 -7.85 -17.66
CA ALA A 174 -2.14 -7.50 -16.48
C ALA A 174 -3.61 -7.91 -16.60
N GLU A 175 -4.24 -7.67 -17.76
CA GLU A 175 -5.60 -8.13 -18.06
C GLU A 175 -5.71 -9.65 -17.90
N GLN A 176 -4.84 -10.39 -18.59
CA GLN A 176 -4.82 -11.85 -18.53
C GLN A 176 -4.64 -12.35 -17.10
N SER A 177 -3.72 -11.74 -16.34
CA SER A 177 -3.42 -12.19 -14.98
C SER A 177 -4.58 -11.94 -14.02
N VAL A 178 -5.20 -10.75 -14.10
CA VAL A 178 -6.32 -10.37 -13.25
C VAL A 178 -7.57 -11.21 -13.59
N ASP A 179 -7.85 -11.43 -14.87
CA ASP A 179 -8.98 -12.27 -15.29
C ASP A 179 -8.77 -13.74 -14.93
N SER A 180 -7.57 -14.27 -15.17
CA SER A 180 -7.21 -15.64 -14.77
C SER A 180 -7.37 -15.83 -13.26
N LEU A 181 -6.87 -14.87 -12.47
CA LEU A 181 -6.94 -14.90 -11.00
C LEU A 181 -8.38 -14.85 -10.49
N TRP A 182 -9.26 -14.08 -11.15
CA TRP A 182 -10.69 -14.00 -10.80
C TRP A 182 -11.44 -15.30 -11.13
N ASN A 183 -11.13 -15.91 -12.28
CA ASN A 183 -11.82 -17.08 -12.80
C ASN A 183 -11.24 -18.42 -12.31
N LEU A 184 -10.32 -18.40 -11.33
CA LEU A 184 -9.77 -19.61 -10.74
C LEU A 184 -10.87 -20.48 -10.12
N ALA A 185 -11.00 -21.70 -10.62
CA ALA A 185 -11.91 -22.71 -10.11
C ALA A 185 -11.27 -23.41 -8.89
N VAL A 186 -11.15 -22.69 -7.77
CA VAL A 186 -10.62 -23.21 -6.50
C VAL A 186 -11.68 -23.07 -5.41
N ASP A 187 -11.63 -23.93 -4.38
CA ASP A 187 -12.58 -23.95 -3.26
C ASP A 187 -12.71 -22.60 -2.55
N GLU A 188 -11.65 -21.79 -2.55
CA GLU A 188 -11.62 -20.42 -2.05
C GLU A 188 -11.26 -19.45 -3.17
N HIS A 189 -12.19 -18.54 -3.50
CA HIS A 189 -12.02 -17.55 -4.56
C HIS A 189 -11.15 -16.39 -4.11
N TYR A 190 -10.51 -15.70 -5.06
CA TYR A 190 -9.73 -14.51 -4.77
C TYR A 190 -10.64 -13.37 -4.24
N PRO A 191 -10.41 -12.82 -3.05
CA PRO A 191 -11.35 -11.88 -2.44
C PRO A 191 -11.58 -10.62 -3.29
N GLN A 192 -12.84 -10.23 -3.50
CA GLN A 192 -13.20 -9.05 -4.30
C GLN A 192 -12.52 -7.76 -3.83
N GLN A 193 -12.45 -7.53 -2.52
CA GLN A 193 -11.78 -6.36 -1.97
C GLN A 193 -10.29 -6.35 -2.31
N ARG A 194 -9.63 -7.51 -2.27
CA ARG A 194 -8.23 -7.66 -2.63
C ARG A 194 -8.02 -7.46 -4.14
N MET A 195 -8.97 -7.91 -4.96
CA MET A 195 -8.97 -7.69 -6.41
C MET A 195 -9.06 -6.20 -6.76
N ARG A 196 -9.95 -5.44 -6.09
CA ARG A 196 -10.03 -3.97 -6.25
C ARG A 196 -8.69 -3.30 -5.94
N GLN A 197 -8.00 -3.76 -4.90
CA GLN A 197 -6.70 -3.21 -4.53
C GLN A 197 -5.61 -3.58 -5.53
N LEU A 198 -5.59 -4.82 -6.03
CA LEU A 198 -4.66 -5.27 -7.07
C LEU A 198 -4.81 -4.43 -8.34
N ILE A 199 -6.03 -4.24 -8.85
CA ILE A 199 -6.33 -3.40 -10.00
C ILE A 199 -5.82 -1.97 -9.79
N ASN A 200 -6.03 -1.41 -8.60
CA ASN A 200 -5.53 -0.09 -8.25
C ASN A 200 -4.00 -0.02 -8.23
N CYS A 201 -3.33 -1.02 -7.64
CA CYS A 201 -1.87 -1.10 -7.63
C CYS A 201 -1.29 -1.19 -9.03
N ILE A 202 -1.89 -1.99 -9.92
CA ILE A 202 -1.49 -2.07 -11.33
C ILE A 202 -1.66 -0.70 -12.01
N GLY A 203 -2.81 -0.05 -11.83
CA GLY A 203 -3.05 1.26 -12.42
C GLY A 203 -2.10 2.36 -11.91
N GLN A 204 -1.78 2.33 -10.61
CA GLN A 204 -0.77 3.23 -10.04
C GLN A 204 0.63 2.97 -10.62
N LEU A 205 0.98 1.70 -10.81
CA LEU A 205 2.26 1.32 -11.40
C LEU A 205 2.34 1.81 -12.85
N ILE A 206 1.32 1.54 -13.68
CA ILE A 206 1.22 2.05 -15.06
C ILE A 206 1.38 3.57 -15.09
N CYS A 207 0.62 4.29 -14.24
CA CYS A 207 0.71 5.75 -14.17
C CYS A 207 2.13 6.23 -13.81
N ALA A 208 2.76 5.59 -12.83
CA ALA A 208 4.13 5.90 -12.43
C ALA A 208 5.13 5.61 -13.57
N SER A 209 4.93 4.53 -14.31
CA SER A 209 5.76 4.13 -15.46
C SER A 209 5.69 5.13 -16.61
N ILE A 210 4.48 5.61 -16.91
CA ILE A 210 4.24 6.67 -17.89
C ILE A 210 4.93 7.94 -17.44
N VAL A 211 4.66 8.42 -16.22
CA VAL A 211 5.24 9.67 -15.69
C VAL A 211 6.78 9.61 -15.69
N ARG A 212 7.37 8.48 -15.28
CA ARG A 212 8.84 8.29 -15.30
C ARG A 212 9.43 8.45 -16.69
N ARG A 213 8.86 7.77 -17.70
CA ARG A 213 9.34 7.82 -19.10
C ARG A 213 9.15 9.21 -19.71
N VAL A 214 8.02 9.83 -19.41
CA VAL A 214 7.63 11.13 -19.93
C VAL A 214 8.39 12.29 -19.29
N SER A 215 8.78 12.17 -18.01
CA SER A 215 9.47 13.25 -17.29
C SER A 215 10.83 13.64 -17.88
N LYS A 216 11.38 12.80 -18.76
CA LYS A 216 12.62 13.04 -19.49
C LYS A 216 12.44 13.96 -20.72
N GLU A 217 11.20 14.20 -21.15
CA GLU A 217 10.88 14.88 -22.42
C GLU A 217 10.32 16.29 -22.17
N GLU A 218 11.02 17.33 -22.65
CA GLU A 218 10.62 18.75 -22.46
C GLU A 218 9.25 19.08 -23.08
N TYR A 219 8.86 18.40 -24.16
CA TYR A 219 7.69 18.74 -24.99
C TYR A 219 6.55 17.72 -24.91
N PHE A 220 6.49 16.92 -23.84
CA PHE A 220 5.48 15.87 -23.69
C PHE A 220 4.05 16.33 -24.01
N ARG A 221 3.67 17.55 -23.60
CA ARG A 221 2.30 18.05 -23.69
C ARG A 221 1.78 18.24 -25.12
N SER A 222 2.66 18.45 -26.10
CA SER A 222 2.31 18.59 -27.52
C SER A 222 2.78 17.41 -28.39
N SER A 223 3.46 16.43 -27.80
CA SER A 223 4.08 15.34 -28.53
C SER A 223 3.18 14.11 -28.67
N GLU A 224 3.53 13.25 -29.62
CA GLU A 224 2.90 11.94 -29.84
C GLU A 224 2.90 11.07 -28.57
N LEU A 225 3.89 11.27 -27.68
CA LEU A 225 3.98 10.57 -26.40
C LEU A 225 2.77 10.86 -25.49
N SER A 226 2.18 12.06 -25.53
CA SER A 226 0.95 12.35 -24.78
C SER A 226 -0.24 11.55 -25.27
N LYS A 227 -0.34 11.30 -26.58
CA LYS A 227 -1.40 10.48 -27.16
C LYS A 227 -1.23 9.03 -26.75
N ILE A 228 0.00 8.52 -26.82
CA ILE A 228 0.33 7.16 -26.36
C ILE A 228 0.01 7.01 -24.86
N ALA A 229 0.41 7.97 -24.02
CA ALA A 229 0.11 7.95 -22.58
C ALA A 229 -1.40 7.97 -22.27
N LEU A 230 -2.18 8.79 -22.98
CA LEU A 230 -3.64 8.83 -22.85
C LEU A 230 -4.27 7.51 -23.31
N SER A 231 -3.79 6.96 -24.42
CA SER A 231 -4.26 5.68 -24.96
C SER A 231 -3.99 4.50 -24.02
N LEU A 232 -2.79 4.41 -23.43
CA LEU A 232 -2.45 3.38 -22.44
C LEU A 232 -3.33 3.44 -21.18
N THR A 233 -3.54 4.65 -20.65
CA THR A 233 -4.39 4.82 -19.47
C THR A 233 -5.87 4.55 -19.80
N GLN A 234 -6.34 4.91 -21.00
CA GLN A 234 -7.68 4.58 -21.46
C GLN A 234 -7.86 3.07 -21.62
N GLN A 235 -6.89 2.37 -22.23
CA GLN A 235 -6.95 0.92 -22.40
C GLN A 235 -7.10 0.20 -21.06
N TRP A 236 -6.31 0.57 -20.03
CA TRP A 236 -6.48 -0.06 -18.73
C TRP A 236 -7.84 0.28 -18.08
N MET A 237 -8.40 1.48 -18.30
CA MET A 237 -9.77 1.79 -17.86
C MET A 237 -10.80 0.91 -18.56
N ASP A 238 -10.70 0.75 -19.88
CA ASP A 238 -11.62 -0.04 -20.69
C ASP A 238 -11.58 -1.52 -20.29
N VAL A 239 -10.38 -2.05 -20.01
CA VAL A 239 -10.20 -3.41 -19.47
C VAL A 239 -10.90 -3.56 -18.12
N VAL A 240 -10.65 -2.64 -17.18
CA VAL A 240 -11.27 -2.69 -15.84
C VAL A 240 -12.79 -2.59 -15.92
N GLU A 241 -13.32 -1.75 -16.81
CA GLU A 241 -14.75 -1.65 -17.05
C GLU A 241 -15.30 -2.93 -17.68
N LEU A 242 -14.63 -3.48 -18.69
CA LEU A 242 -15.01 -4.73 -19.33
C LEU A 242 -15.10 -5.88 -18.31
N LEU A 243 -14.07 -6.05 -17.49
CA LEU A 243 -14.00 -7.10 -16.48
C LEU A 243 -15.06 -6.91 -15.40
N THR A 244 -15.13 -5.71 -14.79
CA THR A 244 -15.96 -5.48 -13.60
C THR A 244 -17.42 -5.15 -13.90
N ALA A 245 -17.75 -4.66 -15.10
CA ALA A 245 -19.12 -4.31 -15.48
C ALA A 245 -19.79 -5.37 -16.35
N LYS A 246 -19.02 -6.16 -17.12
CA LYS A 246 -19.58 -7.11 -18.10
C LYS A 246 -19.20 -8.57 -17.80
N SER A 247 -17.90 -8.87 -17.69
CA SER A 247 -17.41 -10.25 -17.60
C SER A 247 -17.73 -10.89 -16.24
N TRP A 248 -17.20 -10.32 -15.16
CA TRP A 248 -17.27 -10.90 -13.83
C TRP A 248 -18.65 -10.86 -13.16
N PRO A 249 -19.54 -9.89 -13.44
CA PRO A 249 -20.93 -9.97 -12.98
C PRO A 249 -21.72 -11.13 -13.59
N GLN A 250 -21.31 -11.62 -14.76
CA GLN A 250 -21.95 -12.76 -15.45
C GLN A 250 -21.33 -14.10 -15.07
N ASN A 251 -20.26 -14.12 -14.26
CA ASN A 251 -19.60 -15.34 -13.84
C ASN A 251 -20.47 -16.10 -12.84
N GLY A 252 -20.83 -17.35 -13.14
CA GLY A 252 -21.70 -18.18 -12.32
C GLY A 252 -21.05 -18.76 -11.04
N LEU A 253 -19.71 -18.71 -10.91
CA LEU A 253 -18.98 -19.24 -9.75
C LEU A 253 -18.71 -18.14 -8.70
N HIS A 254 -18.19 -17.00 -9.16
CA HIS A 254 -17.84 -15.86 -8.31
C HIS A 254 -18.22 -14.55 -9.01
N THR A 255 -19.37 -14.00 -8.63
CA THR A 255 -19.92 -12.78 -9.22
C THR A 255 -19.26 -11.54 -8.64
N TRP A 256 -18.90 -10.59 -9.49
CA TRP A 256 -18.53 -9.26 -9.04
C TRP A 256 -19.75 -8.50 -8.52
N GLU A 257 -19.71 -8.12 -7.24
CA GLU A 257 -20.83 -7.42 -6.61
C GLU A 257 -20.64 -5.90 -6.57
N GLY A 258 -21.73 -5.17 -6.75
CA GLY A 258 -21.77 -3.71 -6.67
C GLY A 258 -21.40 -3.01 -7.98
N SER A 259 -21.00 -1.73 -7.87
CA SER A 259 -20.69 -0.93 -9.05
C SER A 259 -19.39 -1.39 -9.73
N PRO A 260 -19.25 -1.14 -11.05
CA PRO A 260 -17.98 -1.27 -11.75
C PRO A 260 -16.87 -0.52 -11.02
N HIS A 261 -15.66 -1.06 -11.07
CA HIS A 261 -14.51 -0.40 -10.44
C HIS A 261 -14.10 0.82 -11.26
N GLN A 262 -13.98 1.97 -10.61
CA GLN A 262 -13.59 3.22 -11.27
C GLN A 262 -12.12 3.55 -10.98
N MET A 263 -11.43 4.06 -11.99
CA MET A 263 -10.02 4.41 -11.94
C MET A 263 -9.83 5.93 -11.84
N GLU A 264 -10.24 6.52 -10.72
CA GLU A 264 -10.19 7.98 -10.50
C GLU A 264 -8.81 8.60 -10.81
N GLN A 265 -7.72 7.86 -10.56
CA GLN A 265 -6.37 8.37 -10.84
C GLN A 265 -6.14 8.69 -12.33
N PHE A 266 -6.75 7.93 -13.24
CA PHE A 266 -6.60 8.16 -14.67
C PHE A 266 -7.50 9.26 -15.18
N GLU A 267 -8.72 9.39 -14.65
CA GLU A 267 -9.59 10.53 -14.96
C GLU A 267 -8.90 11.86 -14.61
N ARG A 268 -8.24 11.91 -13.44
CA ARG A 268 -7.44 13.06 -13.01
C ARG A 268 -6.23 13.26 -13.92
N PHE A 269 -5.59 12.18 -14.38
CA PHE A 269 -4.45 12.25 -15.30
C PHE A 269 -4.85 12.82 -16.67
N HIS A 270 -5.93 12.30 -17.27
CA HIS A 270 -6.50 12.77 -18.53
C HIS A 270 -6.84 14.25 -18.47
N LYS A 271 -7.58 14.66 -17.43
CA LYS A 271 -7.95 16.06 -17.22
C LYS A 271 -6.73 16.99 -17.16
N ARG A 272 -5.66 16.57 -16.46
CA ARG A 272 -4.43 17.37 -16.36
C ARG A 272 -3.67 17.49 -17.69
N ILE A 273 -3.68 16.44 -18.52
CA ILE A 273 -3.08 16.52 -19.85
C ILE A 273 -3.90 17.44 -20.76
N ASP A 274 -5.23 17.36 -20.71
CA ASP A 274 -6.10 18.23 -21.51
C ASP A 274 -6.01 19.70 -21.12
N GLU A 275 -5.96 20.01 -19.83
CA GLU A 275 -5.70 21.36 -19.33
C GLU A 275 -4.35 21.88 -19.85
N ALA A 276 -3.31 21.06 -19.76
CA ALA A 276 -1.98 21.43 -20.21
C ALA A 276 -1.89 21.62 -21.74
N LYS A 277 -2.62 20.84 -22.54
CA LYS A 277 -2.72 21.04 -24.00
C LYS A 277 -3.38 22.37 -24.36
N LYS A 278 -4.41 22.77 -23.62
CA LYS A 278 -5.13 24.05 -23.84
C LYS A 278 -4.23 25.26 -23.55
N GLU A 279 -3.40 25.20 -22.51
CA GLU A 279 -2.46 26.28 -22.22
C GLU A 279 -1.39 26.47 -23.31
N TYR A 280 -0.93 25.38 -23.96
CA TYR A 280 0.03 25.46 -25.08
C TYR A 280 -0.57 25.99 -26.39
N LEU A 281 -1.89 25.99 -26.55
CA LEU A 281 -2.57 26.55 -27.72
C LEU A 281 -2.87 28.06 -27.59
N ILE A 282 -2.63 28.63 -26.41
CA ILE A 282 -2.89 30.05 -26.09
C ILE A 282 -1.61 30.90 -26.26
N PHE A 283 -0.46 30.27 -26.48
CA PHE A 283 0.82 30.91 -26.83
C PHE A 283 1.22 30.59 -28.27
#